data_AF-A0A9X0HZF9-F1
#
_entry.id   AF-A0A9X0HZF9-F1
#
_cell.length_a   1.000
_cell.length_b   1.000
_cell.length_c   1.000
_cell.angle_alpha   90.00
_cell.angle_beta   90.00
_cell.angle_gamma   90.00
#
_symmetry.space_group_name_H-M   'P 1'
#
loop_
_entity.id
_entity.type
_entity.pdbx_description
1 polymer ?
#
loop_
_entity_poly.entity_id
_entity_poly.type
_entity_poly.pdbx_seq_one_letter_code
_entity_poly.pdbx_strand_id
1 'polypeptide(L)'
;MNTMRTRSRFLTGLTLTAALLAGTAIPAVAAPIVLSSGHVDVIDVDYAGGALTVSLLDDTVSPSVERNPADVVLRVPNTAKVTVPSGSAWSFLGVGGQAWVLPQASSSGLLWAGWNTAEVPHGVFQNNRVTFKLTNVTGPAGFSVYTVSGGTPTVLFDSGNGLPDSLNVNYNTHAHVNWGFDAAGTYAVTFEVTGKLASNGTAISSGAKTWTFEVIP
;
A
#
# COMPACT_ATOMS: atom_id res chain seq x y z
N MET A 1 3.21 -71.55 -53.32
CA MET A 1 3.33 -72.78 -52.50
C MET A 1 3.42 -72.39 -51.03
N ASN A 2 2.72 -73.16 -50.19
CA ASN A 2 2.67 -73.19 -48.72
C ASN A 2 1.90 -72.12 -47.94
N THR A 3 0.66 -72.50 -47.64
CA THR A 3 -0.19 -72.15 -46.50
C THR A 3 0.47 -72.35 -45.13
N MET A 4 0.17 -71.48 -44.17
CA MET A 4 -0.06 -71.92 -42.77
C MET A 4 -0.97 -70.95 -42.00
N ARG A 5 -2.06 -71.50 -41.45
CA ARG A 5 -3.00 -70.88 -40.50
C ARG A 5 -2.46 -71.03 -39.08
N THR A 6 -2.63 -70.01 -38.23
CA THR A 6 -2.81 -70.19 -36.76
C THR A 6 -3.37 -68.92 -36.14
N ARG A 7 -4.66 -68.91 -35.75
CA ARG A 7 -5.24 -69.16 -34.41
C ARG A 7 -5.23 -67.94 -33.47
N SER A 8 -6.43 -67.43 -33.25
CA SER A 8 -6.82 -66.43 -32.26
C SER A 8 -6.48 -66.85 -30.83
N ARG A 9 -6.07 -65.89 -29.99
CA ARG A 9 -6.21 -65.95 -28.54
C ARG A 9 -6.81 -64.65 -28.03
N PHE A 10 -7.99 -64.77 -27.45
CA PHE A 10 -8.65 -63.74 -26.66
C PHE A 10 -7.85 -63.50 -25.38
N LEU A 11 -7.54 -62.23 -25.07
CA LEU A 11 -7.26 -61.80 -23.71
C LEU A 11 -8.33 -60.80 -23.31
N THR A 12 -9.16 -61.20 -22.37
CA THR A 12 -10.12 -60.37 -21.63
C THR A 12 -9.33 -59.37 -20.78
N GLY A 13 -9.30 -58.10 -21.19
CA GLY A 13 -8.73 -57.01 -20.40
C GLY A 13 -9.78 -56.47 -19.42
N LEU A 14 -9.51 -56.60 -18.12
CA LEU A 14 -10.27 -55.98 -17.05
C LEU A 14 -10.05 -54.46 -17.09
N THR A 15 -11.02 -53.68 -17.57
CA THR A 15 -10.96 -52.22 -17.52
C THR A 15 -11.29 -51.73 -16.11
N LEU A 16 -10.27 -51.30 -15.36
CA LEU A 16 -10.44 -50.48 -14.16
C LEU A 16 -10.79 -49.06 -14.60
N THR A 17 -12.05 -48.65 -14.46
CA THR A 17 -12.47 -47.25 -14.63
C THR A 17 -12.09 -46.47 -13.37
N ALA A 18 -10.96 -45.75 -13.43
CA ALA A 18 -10.67 -44.70 -12.45
C ALA A 18 -11.58 -43.49 -12.75
N ALA A 19 -12.57 -43.26 -11.90
CA ALA A 19 -13.38 -42.05 -11.95
C ALA A 19 -12.52 -40.85 -11.54
N LEU A 20 -12.07 -40.06 -12.50
CA LEU A 20 -11.36 -38.82 -12.26
C LEU A 20 -12.38 -37.77 -11.77
N LEU A 21 -12.44 -37.55 -10.46
CA LEU A 21 -13.13 -36.41 -9.87
C LEU A 21 -12.33 -35.14 -10.25
N ALA A 22 -12.72 -34.51 -11.35
CA ALA A 22 -12.23 -33.18 -11.71
C ALA A 22 -12.84 -32.14 -10.76
N GLY A 23 -12.28 -32.04 -9.54
CA GLY A 23 -12.55 -30.92 -8.66
C GLY A 23 -11.92 -29.66 -9.25
N THR A 24 -12.71 -28.61 -9.48
CA THR A 24 -12.19 -27.28 -9.79
C THR A 24 -11.43 -26.77 -8.57
N ALA A 25 -10.10 -26.85 -8.59
CA ALA A 25 -9.28 -26.21 -7.58
C ALA A 25 -9.53 -24.70 -7.65
N ILE A 26 -10.21 -24.15 -6.65
CA ILE A 26 -10.28 -22.70 -6.46
C ILE A 26 -8.86 -22.27 -6.10
N PRO A 27 -8.24 -21.32 -6.83
CA PRO A 27 -6.91 -20.85 -6.48
C PRO A 27 -6.95 -20.30 -5.05
N ALA A 28 -6.07 -20.80 -4.19
CA ALA A 28 -5.90 -20.29 -2.85
C ALA A 28 -5.39 -18.85 -2.95
N VAL A 29 -6.22 -17.87 -2.56
CA VAL A 29 -5.78 -16.50 -2.37
C VAL A 29 -4.94 -16.50 -1.10
N ALA A 30 -3.67 -16.06 -1.19
CA ALA A 30 -2.83 -15.92 -0.02
C ALA A 30 -3.49 -14.94 0.98
N ALA A 31 -3.44 -15.26 2.27
CA ALA A 31 -3.93 -14.34 3.30
C ALA A 31 -3.07 -13.06 3.29
N PRO A 32 -3.67 -11.87 3.43
CA PRO A 32 -2.91 -10.62 3.45
C PRO A 32 -1.98 -10.56 4.67
N ILE A 33 -0.85 -9.89 4.52
CA ILE A 33 0.04 -9.55 5.63
C ILE A 33 -0.60 -8.40 6.39
N VAL A 34 -0.92 -8.62 7.66
CA VAL A 34 -1.52 -7.59 8.51
C VAL A 34 -0.44 -6.96 9.39
N LEU A 35 -0.23 -5.66 9.22
CA LEU A 35 0.67 -4.85 10.06
C LEU A 35 -0.18 -3.98 10.97
N SER A 36 0.02 -4.04 12.28
CA SER A 36 -0.79 -3.30 13.26
C SER A 36 0.01 -2.39 14.21
N SER A 37 1.33 -2.57 14.28
CA SER A 37 2.20 -1.76 15.12
C SER A 37 3.66 -1.86 14.69
N GLY A 38 4.44 -0.81 14.91
CA GLY A 38 5.86 -0.76 14.55
C GLY A 38 6.13 0.26 13.46
N HIS A 39 7.40 0.41 13.09
CA HIS A 39 7.82 1.32 12.01
C HIS A 39 7.43 0.74 10.66
N VAL A 40 6.88 1.59 9.78
CA VAL A 40 6.64 1.29 8.37
C VAL A 40 6.84 2.56 7.54
N ASP A 41 7.49 2.45 6.39
CA ASP A 41 7.40 3.48 5.36
C ASP A 41 6.32 3.04 4.37
N VAL A 42 5.14 3.66 4.50
CA VAL A 42 3.95 3.32 3.69
C VAL A 42 4.25 3.55 2.22
N ILE A 43 4.96 4.64 1.91
CA ILE A 43 5.45 4.95 0.57
C ILE A 43 6.99 4.88 0.64
N ASP A 44 7.55 3.73 0.33
CA ASP A 44 8.99 3.61 0.06
C ASP A 44 9.24 3.83 -1.44
N VAL A 45 10.20 4.69 -1.77
CA VAL A 45 10.49 5.12 -3.15
C VAL A 45 11.94 4.84 -3.47
N ASP A 46 12.13 4.02 -4.49
CA ASP A 46 13.41 3.65 -5.03
C ASP A 46 13.49 3.91 -6.54
N TYR A 47 14.72 4.21 -6.98
CA TYR A 47 15.03 4.44 -8.38
C TYR A 47 16.27 3.64 -8.77
N ALA A 48 16.05 2.59 -9.54
CA ALA A 48 17.12 1.70 -10.01
C ALA A 48 16.88 1.29 -11.46
N GLY A 49 17.96 1.18 -12.24
CA GLY A 49 17.88 0.69 -13.63
C GLY A 49 16.99 1.52 -14.57
N GLY A 50 16.71 2.79 -14.23
CA GLY A 50 15.81 3.65 -15.02
C GLY A 50 14.32 3.53 -14.65
N ALA A 51 13.98 2.70 -13.68
CA ALA A 51 12.62 2.55 -13.16
C ALA A 51 12.46 3.33 -11.85
N LEU A 52 11.30 3.99 -11.71
CA LEU A 52 10.83 4.56 -10.44
C LEU A 52 9.81 3.58 -9.88
N THR A 53 10.04 3.07 -8.67
CA THR A 53 9.17 2.10 -8.02
C THR A 53 8.64 2.63 -6.70
N VAL A 54 7.54 2.03 -6.26
CA VAL A 54 6.92 2.31 -4.96
C VAL A 54 6.46 1.01 -4.34
N SER A 55 6.88 0.79 -3.11
CA SER A 55 6.54 -0.34 -2.25
C SER A 55 6.20 0.14 -0.84
N LEU A 56 5.96 -0.80 0.06
CA LEU A 56 5.89 -0.58 1.50
C LEU A 56 7.10 -1.24 2.15
N LEU A 57 7.92 -0.47 2.85
CA LEU A 57 9.01 -1.01 3.66
C LEU A 57 8.46 -1.43 5.04
N ASP A 58 8.53 -2.72 5.32
CA ASP A 58 8.11 -3.32 6.58
C ASP A 58 9.31 -3.53 7.52
N ASP A 59 9.46 -2.62 8.48
CA ASP A 59 10.45 -2.65 9.56
C ASP A 59 9.90 -3.32 10.83
N THR A 60 8.74 -3.97 10.77
CA THR A 60 8.19 -4.75 11.91
C THR A 60 8.87 -6.11 12.07
N VAL A 61 9.66 -6.51 11.08
CA VAL A 61 10.45 -7.75 11.04
C VAL A 61 11.93 -7.44 10.86
N SER A 62 12.80 -8.41 11.15
CA SER A 62 14.25 -8.28 10.97
C SER A 62 14.82 -9.45 10.15
N PRO A 63 15.52 -9.19 9.03
CA PRO A 63 15.73 -7.87 8.40
C PRO A 63 14.43 -7.27 7.86
N SER A 64 14.43 -5.97 7.58
CA SER A 64 13.33 -5.27 6.92
C SER A 64 12.98 -5.87 5.57
N VAL A 65 11.71 -5.76 5.19
CA VAL A 65 11.18 -6.39 3.96
C VAL A 65 10.38 -5.40 3.14
N GLU A 66 10.76 -5.24 1.86
CA GLU A 66 9.91 -4.57 0.87
C GLU A 66 8.69 -5.43 0.52
N ARG A 67 7.50 -4.85 0.66
CA ARG A 67 6.22 -5.51 0.38
C ARG A 67 5.48 -4.78 -0.72
N ASN A 68 4.81 -5.54 -1.58
CA ASN A 68 3.82 -4.99 -2.50
C ASN A 68 2.62 -4.47 -1.70
N PRO A 69 2.21 -3.19 -1.86
CA PRO A 69 1.09 -2.61 -1.12
C PRO A 69 -0.22 -3.41 -1.21
N ALA A 70 -0.46 -4.10 -2.33
CA ALA A 70 -1.66 -4.91 -2.54
C ALA A 70 -1.74 -6.16 -1.64
N ASP A 71 -0.61 -6.62 -1.10
CA ASP A 71 -0.51 -7.82 -0.26
C ASP A 71 -0.56 -7.47 1.24
N VAL A 72 -0.65 -6.19 1.59
CA VAL A 72 -0.57 -5.67 2.97
C VAL A 72 -1.87 -4.99 3.38
N VAL A 73 -2.31 -5.27 4.60
CA VAL A 73 -3.36 -4.52 5.31
C VAL A 73 -2.72 -3.79 6.49
N LEU A 74 -2.82 -2.46 6.46
CA LEU A 74 -2.38 -1.58 7.53
C LEU A 74 -3.53 -1.40 8.52
N ARG A 75 -3.46 -2.09 9.66
CA ARG A 75 -4.51 -2.04 10.67
C ARG A 75 -4.33 -0.81 11.57
N VAL A 76 -5.39 -0.02 11.67
CA VAL A 76 -5.50 1.14 12.56
C VAL A 76 -6.39 0.74 13.73
N PRO A 77 -5.82 0.39 14.90
CA PRO A 77 -6.61 -0.09 16.03
C PRO A 77 -7.45 1.02 16.67
N ASN A 78 -8.47 0.66 17.46
CA ASN A 78 -9.30 1.63 18.18
C ASN A 78 -8.51 2.50 19.18
N THR A 79 -7.35 2.02 19.64
CA THR A 79 -6.43 2.82 20.45
C THR A 79 -5.84 4.03 19.70
N ALA A 80 -5.96 4.08 18.36
CA ALA A 80 -5.63 5.25 17.54
C ALA A 80 -6.75 6.31 17.52
N LYS A 81 -7.91 6.04 18.15
CA LYS A 81 -9.04 6.95 18.15
C LYS A 81 -8.76 8.17 19.03
N VAL A 82 -9.01 9.36 18.49
CA VAL A 82 -8.79 10.64 19.14
C VAL A 82 -10.03 11.53 19.05
N THR A 83 -10.16 12.44 19.99
CA THR A 83 -11.06 13.59 19.87
C THR A 83 -10.38 14.64 19.01
N VAL A 84 -11.04 15.08 17.94
CA VAL A 84 -10.52 16.12 17.06
C VAL A 84 -10.42 17.44 17.84
N PRO A 85 -9.27 18.14 17.81
CA PRO A 85 -9.15 19.42 18.47
C PRO A 85 -10.15 20.46 17.93
N SER A 86 -10.62 21.35 18.80
CA SER A 86 -11.53 22.42 18.40
C SER A 86 -10.86 23.44 17.48
N GLY A 87 -11.66 24.10 16.63
CA GLY A 87 -11.22 25.21 15.79
C GLY A 87 -11.20 24.84 14.31
N SER A 88 -11.40 25.84 13.45
CA SER A 88 -11.52 25.62 12.00
C SER A 88 -10.26 25.07 11.35
N ALA A 89 -9.10 25.20 11.98
CA ALA A 89 -7.85 24.63 11.46
C ALA A 89 -7.89 23.09 11.37
N TRP A 90 -8.79 22.43 12.10
CA TRP A 90 -8.94 20.97 12.15
C TRP A 90 -10.13 20.45 11.34
N SER A 91 -10.79 21.31 10.55
CA SER A 91 -12.02 20.94 9.82
C SER A 91 -11.84 19.84 8.76
N PHE A 92 -10.59 19.52 8.41
CA PHE A 92 -10.23 18.46 7.48
C PHE A 92 -10.21 17.06 8.12
N LEU A 93 -10.40 16.96 9.44
CA LEU A 93 -10.26 15.72 10.21
C LEU A 93 -11.52 15.43 11.03
N GLY A 94 -12.05 14.22 10.87
CA GLY A 94 -13.08 13.59 11.69
C GLY A 94 -14.50 14.07 11.41
N VAL A 95 -15.39 13.11 11.13
CA VAL A 95 -16.83 13.36 11.13
C VAL A 95 -17.37 13.24 12.56
N GLY A 96 -18.08 14.25 13.04
CA GLY A 96 -18.68 14.21 14.38
C GLY A 96 -17.69 14.37 15.54
N GLY A 97 -16.50 14.92 15.29
CA GLY A 97 -15.51 15.27 16.32
C GLY A 97 -14.62 14.12 16.79
N GLN A 98 -14.67 12.97 16.11
CA GLN A 98 -13.77 11.83 16.36
C GLN A 98 -13.05 11.45 15.07
N ALA A 99 -11.82 10.96 15.21
CA ALA A 99 -11.03 10.41 14.12
C ALA A 99 -10.12 9.30 14.64
N TRP A 100 -9.56 8.49 13.75
CA TRP A 100 -8.48 7.56 14.05
C TRP A 100 -7.20 8.09 13.43
N VAL A 101 -6.13 8.21 14.21
CA VAL A 101 -4.89 8.84 13.76
C VAL A 101 -3.70 7.94 14.07
N LEU A 102 -2.98 7.52 13.02
CA LEU A 102 -1.61 7.02 13.19
C LEU A 102 -0.70 8.25 13.34
N PRO A 103 -0.01 8.44 14.47
CA PRO A 103 0.66 9.69 14.79
C PRO A 103 2.03 9.86 14.11
N GLN A 104 2.40 11.12 13.82
CA GLN A 104 3.73 11.47 13.30
C GLN A 104 4.88 11.13 14.27
N ALA A 105 4.57 11.09 15.57
CA ALA A 105 5.49 10.65 16.61
C ALA A 105 5.20 9.19 16.96
N SER A 106 6.23 8.38 17.17
CA SER A 106 6.07 6.98 17.53
C SER A 106 5.23 6.82 18.80
N SER A 107 4.26 5.91 18.75
CA SER A 107 3.37 5.57 19.85
C SER A 107 3.25 4.06 19.98
N SER A 108 3.36 3.56 21.21
CA SER A 108 3.32 2.13 21.49
C SER A 108 1.99 1.51 21.01
N GLY A 109 2.08 0.36 20.33
CA GLY A 109 0.92 -0.37 19.84
C GLY A 109 0.27 0.23 18.58
N LEU A 110 0.84 1.29 18.00
CA LEU A 110 0.40 1.86 16.72
C LEU A 110 1.50 1.70 15.66
N LEU A 111 1.09 1.75 14.40
CA LEU A 111 2.02 1.91 13.29
C LEU A 111 2.60 3.33 13.33
N TRP A 112 3.92 3.43 13.19
CA TRP A 112 4.62 4.69 12.98
C TRP A 112 4.85 4.84 11.48
N ALA A 113 3.82 5.33 10.80
CA ALA A 113 3.71 5.36 9.35
C ALA A 113 4.40 6.58 8.74
N GLY A 114 5.26 6.34 7.76
CA GLY A 114 6.03 7.37 7.07
C GLY A 114 6.16 7.15 5.58
N TRP A 115 7.16 7.81 5.00
CA TRP A 115 7.68 7.56 3.66
C TRP A 115 9.18 7.75 3.62
N ASN A 116 9.79 7.13 2.62
CA ASN A 116 11.23 7.14 2.43
C ASN A 116 11.57 7.31 0.94
N THR A 117 12.63 8.07 0.69
CA THR A 117 13.17 8.41 -0.65
C THR A 117 14.70 8.32 -0.66
N ALA A 118 15.31 7.65 0.32
CA ALA A 118 16.75 7.47 0.46
C ALA A 118 17.33 6.68 -0.72
N GLU A 119 16.54 5.79 -1.31
CA GLU A 119 16.92 4.98 -2.45
C GLU A 119 16.73 5.70 -3.80
N VAL A 120 16.38 6.99 -3.78
CA VAL A 120 16.42 7.87 -4.96
C VAL A 120 17.77 8.59 -5.01
N PRO A 121 18.65 8.26 -5.99
CA PRO A 121 19.96 8.91 -6.06
C PRO A 121 19.88 10.41 -6.35
N HIS A 122 20.81 11.16 -5.77
CA HIS A 122 20.96 12.58 -6.06
C HIS A 122 21.18 12.85 -7.56
N GLY A 123 20.55 13.89 -8.10
CA GLY A 123 20.71 14.33 -9.48
C GLY A 123 19.90 13.54 -10.50
N VAL A 124 19.15 12.50 -10.11
CA VAL A 124 18.29 11.74 -11.02
C VAL A 124 17.12 12.58 -11.52
N PHE A 125 16.43 13.27 -10.61
CA PHE A 125 15.24 14.07 -10.91
C PHE A 125 15.51 15.58 -10.81
N GLN A 126 14.80 16.37 -11.60
CA GLN A 126 14.84 17.83 -11.54
C GLN A 126 14.56 18.34 -10.13
N ASN A 127 15.36 19.30 -9.66
CA ASN A 127 15.31 19.85 -8.31
C ASN A 127 15.54 18.81 -7.19
N ASN A 128 16.10 17.64 -7.52
CA ASN A 128 16.34 16.54 -6.58
C ASN A 128 15.09 16.15 -5.76
N ARG A 129 13.95 16.00 -6.44
CA ARG A 129 12.68 15.66 -5.79
C ARG A 129 11.79 14.83 -6.68
N VAL A 130 10.88 14.10 -6.05
CA VAL A 130 9.74 13.43 -6.67
C VAL A 130 8.45 14.12 -6.24
N THR A 131 7.35 13.85 -6.94
CA THR A 131 6.01 14.34 -6.60
C THR A 131 5.13 13.16 -6.26
N PHE A 132 4.67 13.11 -5.01
CA PHE A 132 3.67 12.17 -4.53
C PHE A 132 2.29 12.73 -4.88
N LYS A 133 1.40 11.89 -5.41
CA LYS A 133 0.04 12.26 -5.74
C LYS A 133 -0.94 11.33 -5.05
N LEU A 134 -1.83 11.86 -4.22
CA LEU A 134 -3.00 11.10 -3.77
C LEU A 134 -4.03 11.17 -4.90
N THR A 135 -4.27 10.05 -5.56
CA THR A 135 -5.07 10.02 -6.79
C THR A 135 -6.49 9.53 -6.57
N ASN A 136 -6.69 8.65 -5.57
CA ASN A 136 -8.00 8.14 -5.24
C ASN A 136 -8.06 7.68 -3.78
N VAL A 137 -9.20 7.89 -3.13
CA VAL A 137 -9.53 7.31 -1.83
C VAL A 137 -10.94 6.77 -1.90
N THR A 138 -11.12 5.51 -1.51
CA THR A 138 -12.45 4.93 -1.25
C THR A 138 -12.51 4.44 0.17
N GLY A 139 -13.54 4.82 0.91
CA GLY A 139 -13.72 4.44 2.30
C GLY A 139 -15.05 4.97 2.86
N PRO A 140 -15.35 4.70 4.14
CA PRO A 140 -16.59 5.12 4.79
C PRO A 140 -16.71 6.64 5.00
N ALA A 141 -15.58 7.36 5.05
CA ALA A 141 -15.52 8.81 5.26
C ALA A 141 -14.21 9.38 4.69
N GLY A 142 -13.83 10.60 5.08
CA GLY A 142 -12.60 11.25 4.64
C GLY A 142 -11.33 10.60 5.18
N PHE A 143 -10.24 10.88 4.46
CA PHE A 143 -8.86 10.51 4.75
C PHE A 143 -7.98 11.74 4.60
N SER A 144 -7.05 11.92 5.54
CA SER A 144 -6.09 13.02 5.48
C SER A 144 -4.70 12.60 5.93
N VAL A 145 -3.69 13.29 5.42
CA VAL A 145 -2.30 13.18 5.87
C VAL A 145 -1.82 14.58 6.19
N TYR A 146 -1.23 14.77 7.37
CA TYR A 146 -0.90 16.09 7.88
C TYR A 146 0.24 16.06 8.89
N THR A 147 0.88 17.20 9.10
CA THR A 147 1.83 17.40 10.21
C THR A 147 1.26 18.38 11.22
N VAL A 148 1.79 18.35 12.44
CA VAL A 148 1.47 19.31 13.50
C VAL A 148 2.78 19.87 14.03
N SER A 149 2.87 21.20 14.09
CA SER A 149 3.99 21.91 14.70
C SER A 149 3.45 23.02 15.59
N GLY A 150 3.89 23.09 16.84
CA GLY A 150 3.40 24.08 17.81
C GLY A 150 1.87 24.07 17.99
N GLY A 151 1.21 22.93 17.80
CA GLY A 151 -0.25 22.79 17.85
C GLY A 151 -1.01 23.25 16.59
N THR A 152 -0.29 23.69 15.55
CA THR A 152 -0.89 24.09 14.27
C THR A 152 -0.77 22.95 13.25
N PRO A 153 -1.88 22.50 12.64
CA PRO A 153 -1.83 21.48 11.60
C PRO A 153 -1.44 22.09 10.23
N THR A 154 -0.69 21.31 9.45
CA THR A 154 -0.43 21.54 8.03
C THR A 154 -0.91 20.32 7.26
N VAL A 155 -1.98 20.49 6.48
CA VAL A 155 -2.53 19.43 5.61
C VAL A 155 -1.61 19.20 4.43
N LEU A 156 -1.28 17.93 4.16
CA LEU A 156 -0.45 17.50 3.03
C LEU A 156 -1.29 16.81 1.95
N PHE A 157 -2.30 16.04 2.38
CA PHE A 157 -3.29 15.40 1.52
C PHE A 157 -4.63 15.37 2.26
N ASP A 158 -5.73 15.63 1.57
CA ASP A 158 -7.08 15.61 2.14
C ASP A 158 -8.11 15.23 1.06
N SER A 159 -8.66 14.03 1.17
CA SER A 159 -9.66 13.53 0.22
C SER A 159 -11.00 14.28 0.28
N GLY A 160 -11.25 15.04 1.36
CA GLY A 160 -12.49 15.78 1.59
C GLY A 160 -12.63 17.04 0.75
N ASN A 161 -11.54 17.56 0.19
CA ASN A 161 -11.55 18.76 -0.66
C ASN A 161 -11.53 18.48 -2.17
N GLY A 162 -11.49 17.19 -2.55
CA GLY A 162 -11.34 16.73 -3.94
C GLY A 162 -9.98 16.05 -4.16
N LEU A 163 -9.83 15.36 -5.29
CA LEU A 163 -8.58 14.70 -5.69
C LEU A 163 -8.31 14.98 -7.18
N PRO A 164 -7.03 14.98 -7.63
CA PRO A 164 -5.84 14.59 -6.88
C PRO A 164 -5.22 15.72 -6.04
N ASP A 165 -4.57 15.32 -4.94
CA ASP A 165 -3.64 16.18 -4.19
C ASP A 165 -2.18 15.84 -4.54
N SER A 166 -1.25 16.77 -4.31
CA SER A 166 0.16 16.58 -4.65
C SER A 166 1.13 17.20 -3.64
N LEU A 167 2.19 16.47 -3.33
CA LEU A 167 3.28 16.90 -2.46
C LEU A 167 4.63 16.68 -3.16
N ASN A 168 5.48 17.69 -3.17
CA ASN A 168 6.88 17.51 -3.59
C ASN A 168 7.70 17.00 -2.41
N VAL A 169 8.41 15.89 -2.60
CA VAL A 169 9.27 15.26 -1.58
C VAL A 169 10.69 15.21 -2.11
N ASN A 170 11.63 15.81 -1.37
CA ASN A 170 13.04 15.82 -1.76
C ASN A 170 13.62 14.41 -1.69
N TYR A 171 14.62 14.12 -2.52
CA TYR A 171 15.45 12.93 -2.37
C TYR A 171 16.03 12.83 -0.95
N ASN A 172 16.41 11.62 -0.53
CA ASN A 172 17.03 11.40 0.78
C ASN A 172 16.23 11.98 1.96
N THR A 173 14.90 11.88 1.84
CA THR A 173 13.96 12.22 2.91
C THR A 173 13.40 10.95 3.51
N HIS A 174 13.50 10.84 4.84
CA HIS A 174 12.73 9.93 5.68
C HIS A 174 11.85 10.77 6.60
N ALA A 175 10.53 10.60 6.52
CA ALA A 175 9.60 11.39 7.33
C ALA A 175 8.43 10.57 7.83
N HIS A 176 7.98 10.90 9.05
CA HIS A 176 6.75 10.40 9.64
C HIS A 176 5.76 11.55 9.82
N VAL A 177 4.49 11.25 9.57
CA VAL A 177 3.39 12.22 9.56
C VAL A 177 2.15 11.60 10.18
N ASN A 178 1.12 12.41 10.39
CA ASN A 178 -0.15 11.89 10.89
C ASN A 178 -0.98 11.38 9.71
N TRP A 179 -1.56 10.19 9.86
CA TRP A 179 -2.52 9.61 8.92
C TRP A 179 -3.88 9.53 9.61
N GLY A 180 -4.82 10.35 9.17
CA GLY A 180 -6.14 10.52 9.75
C GLY A 180 -7.24 9.83 8.96
N PHE A 181 -8.15 9.17 9.68
CA PHE A 181 -9.33 8.51 9.14
C PHE A 181 -10.58 8.98 9.89
N ASP A 182 -11.56 9.47 9.14
CA ASP A 182 -12.72 10.15 9.73
C ASP A 182 -13.78 9.20 10.31
N ALA A 183 -13.72 7.91 9.98
CA ALA A 183 -14.61 6.87 10.48
C ALA A 183 -13.90 5.51 10.56
N ALA A 184 -14.45 4.58 11.35
CA ALA A 184 -14.04 3.18 11.30
C ALA A 184 -14.52 2.50 10.02
N GLY A 185 -13.74 1.56 9.51
CA GLY A 185 -14.01 0.80 8.28
C GLY A 185 -12.76 0.65 7.40
N THR A 186 -12.94 0.05 6.24
CA THR A 186 -11.85 -0.21 5.29
C THR A 186 -11.68 0.95 4.33
N TYR A 187 -10.45 1.43 4.19
CA TYR A 187 -10.04 2.44 3.22
C TYR A 187 -9.09 1.82 2.20
N ALA A 188 -9.31 2.12 0.93
CA ALA A 188 -8.33 1.92 -0.13
C ALA A 188 -7.81 3.30 -0.57
N VAL A 189 -6.52 3.54 -0.31
CA VAL A 189 -5.83 4.81 -0.53
C VAL A 189 -4.83 4.63 -1.65
N THR A 190 -4.94 5.42 -2.73
CA THR A 190 -4.15 5.23 -3.94
C THR A 190 -3.20 6.39 -4.18
N PHE A 191 -1.90 6.09 -4.19
CA PHE A 191 -0.86 7.06 -4.53
C PHE A 191 -0.19 6.73 -5.87
N GLU A 192 0.29 7.75 -6.54
CA GLU A 192 1.23 7.67 -7.67
C GLU A 192 2.44 8.56 -7.36
N VAL A 193 3.66 8.05 -7.56
CA VAL A 193 4.88 8.85 -7.45
C VAL A 193 5.42 9.13 -8.85
N THR A 194 5.74 10.39 -9.11
CA THR A 194 6.23 10.85 -10.41
C THR A 194 7.51 11.66 -10.26
N GLY A 195 8.33 11.67 -11.30
CA GLY A 195 9.55 12.49 -11.36
C GLY A 195 9.85 12.91 -12.79
N LYS A 196 10.57 14.03 -12.96
CA LYS A 196 11.12 14.45 -14.25
C LYS A 196 12.63 14.25 -14.24
N LEU A 197 13.18 13.46 -15.16
CA LEU A 197 14.61 13.20 -15.21
C LEU A 197 15.38 14.51 -15.41
N ALA A 198 16.44 14.71 -14.63
CA ALA A 198 17.30 15.89 -14.75
C ALA A 198 18.05 15.91 -16.09
N SER A 199 18.35 14.74 -16.65
CA SER A 199 19.13 14.59 -17.88
C SER A 199 18.44 15.12 -19.13
N ASN A 200 17.11 14.96 -19.24
CA ASN A 200 16.37 15.27 -20.48
C ASN A 200 14.93 15.75 -20.24
N GLY A 201 14.47 15.86 -19.00
CA GLY A 201 13.12 16.31 -18.65
C GLY A 201 12.00 15.27 -18.86
N THR A 202 12.33 14.03 -19.24
CA THR A 202 11.35 12.94 -19.41
C THR A 202 10.61 12.69 -18.10
N ALA A 203 9.28 12.61 -18.17
CA ALA A 203 8.46 12.22 -17.02
C ALA A 203 8.47 10.70 -16.84
N ILE A 204 8.71 10.25 -15.61
CA ILE A 204 8.67 8.86 -15.18
C ILE A 204 7.62 8.75 -14.06
N SER A 205 6.92 7.62 -14.01
CA SER A 205 5.89 7.32 -13.01
C SER A 205 6.11 5.92 -12.44
N SER A 206 5.81 5.76 -11.15
CA SER A 206 5.71 4.46 -10.48
C SER A 206 4.49 3.64 -10.91
N GLY A 207 3.55 4.27 -11.62
CA GLY A 207 2.17 3.81 -11.69
C GLY A 207 1.43 4.01 -10.37
N ALA A 208 0.10 3.87 -10.42
CA ALA A 208 -0.73 3.93 -9.22
C ALA A 208 -0.57 2.67 -8.37
N LYS A 209 -0.42 2.86 -7.06
CA LYS A 209 -0.40 1.80 -6.04
C LYS A 209 -1.49 2.08 -5.02
N THR A 210 -2.14 1.05 -4.53
CA THR A 210 -3.23 1.16 -3.56
C THR A 210 -2.89 0.42 -2.28
N TRP A 211 -3.02 1.10 -1.15
CA TRP A 211 -2.86 0.56 0.19
C TRP A 211 -4.24 0.33 0.81
N THR A 212 -4.37 -0.77 1.52
CA THR A 212 -5.57 -1.07 2.31
C THR A 212 -5.32 -0.72 3.77
N PHE A 213 -6.14 0.18 4.32
CA PHE A 213 -6.18 0.45 5.76
C PHE A 213 -7.45 -0.13 6.36
N GLU A 214 -7.32 -0.86 7.47
CA GLU A 214 -8.44 -1.41 8.22
C GLU A 214 -8.57 -0.65 9.55
N VAL A 215 -9.55 0.26 9.65
CA VAL A 215 -9.79 1.09 10.82
C VAL A 215 -10.80 0.44 11.75
N ILE A 216 -10.36 0.06 12.95
CA ILE A 216 -11.14 -0.74 13.91
C ILE A 216 -11.90 0.18 14.89
N PRO A 217 -13.22 -0.05 15.09
CA PRO A 217 -14.07 0.77 15.96
C PRO A 217 -13.86 0.57 17.47
#